data_AF-A0A7S9WFR2-F1
#
_entry.id   AF-A0A7S9WFR2-F1
#
_cell.length_a   1.000
_cell.length_b   1.000
_cell.length_c   1.000
_cell.angle_alpha   90.00
_cell.angle_beta   90.00
_cell.angle_gamma   90.00
#
_symmetry.space_group_name_H-M   'P 1'
#
loop_
_entity.id
_entity.type
_entity.pdbx_description
1 polymer ?
#
loop_
_entity_poly.entity_id
_entity_poly.type
_entity_poly.pdbx_seq_one_letter_code
_entity_poly.pdbx_strand_id
1 'polypeptide(L)'
;MRHALMTDLVALVMCSIFYAVAFEAVFVVSDKLQQSVVPGIIYGSVLFFPHGVRVLAAYLFGWRSILYLVPISAVYAGLGGDAATILQGLVLALGSLVACVLAFEVLSRFDFIERNYLAVSIDWKSLVLAGAFGAMMNAALHYTLDVTDARASGAIFVGDVLGFAAVLAVSMLFFRLLRELF
;
A
#
# COMPACT_ATOMS: atom_id res chain seq x y z
N MET A 1 24.12 -2.28 -17.32
CA MET A 1 23.05 -3.31 -17.42
C MET A 1 23.03 -4.26 -16.22
N ARG A 2 24.11 -4.98 -15.88
CA ARG A 2 24.14 -5.91 -14.72
C ARG A 2 23.82 -5.25 -13.37
N HIS A 3 24.35 -4.05 -13.11
CA HIS A 3 24.04 -3.31 -11.87
C HIS A 3 22.56 -2.93 -11.75
N ALA A 4 21.92 -2.49 -12.83
CA ALA A 4 20.49 -2.14 -12.81
C ALA A 4 19.62 -3.37 -12.52
N LEU A 5 19.90 -4.49 -13.19
CA LEU A 5 19.19 -5.76 -12.95
C LEU A 5 19.33 -6.23 -11.50
N MET A 6 20.53 -6.11 -10.92
CA MET A 6 20.76 -6.49 -9.52
C MET A 6 19.94 -5.60 -8.56
N THR A 7 19.91 -4.29 -8.78
CA THR A 7 19.09 -3.37 -7.98
C THR A 7 17.62 -3.74 -8.04
N ASP A 8 17.12 -4.12 -9.22
CA ASP A 8 15.72 -4.48 -9.40
C ASP A 8 15.37 -5.83 -8.77
N LEU A 9 16.29 -6.78 -8.83
CA LEU A 9 16.16 -8.06 -8.13
C LEU A 9 16.09 -7.84 -6.61
N VAL A 10 16.96 -6.99 -6.07
CA VAL A 10 16.96 -6.63 -4.65
C VAL A 10 15.65 -5.92 -4.29
N ALA A 11 15.20 -4.96 -5.10
CA ALA A 11 13.94 -4.26 -4.89
C ALA A 11 12.74 -5.22 -4.91
N LEU A 12 12.69 -6.16 -5.87
CA LEU A 12 11.67 -7.20 -5.95
C LEU A 12 11.62 -8.03 -4.65
N VAL A 13 12.77 -8.54 -4.21
CA VAL A 13 12.86 -9.39 -3.00
C VAL A 13 12.46 -8.61 -1.76
N MET A 14 13.03 -7.42 -1.56
CA MET A 14 12.77 -6.61 -0.36
C MET A 14 11.32 -6.13 -0.31
N CYS A 15 10.77 -5.62 -1.41
CA CYS A 15 9.36 -5.23 -1.49
C CYS A 15 8.44 -6.41 -1.23
N SER A 16 8.73 -7.59 -1.78
CA SER A 16 7.94 -8.80 -1.54
C SER A 16 7.95 -9.17 -0.06
N ILE A 17 9.11 -9.18 0.59
CA ILE A 17 9.23 -9.50 2.02
C ILE A 17 8.42 -8.50 2.87
N PHE A 18 8.65 -7.20 2.70
CA PHE A 18 7.93 -6.19 3.48
C PHE A 18 6.44 -6.23 3.26
N TYR A 19 6.01 -6.50 2.03
CA TYR A 19 4.60 -6.56 1.70
C TYR A 19 3.92 -7.80 2.28
N ALA A 20 4.59 -8.96 2.25
CA ALA A 20 4.10 -10.17 2.92
C ALA A 20 4.01 -9.97 4.44
N VAL A 21 5.05 -9.40 5.07
CA VAL A 21 5.01 -9.05 6.49
C VAL A 21 3.87 -8.08 6.81
N ALA A 22 3.61 -7.10 5.94
CA ALA A 22 2.50 -6.18 6.13
C ALA A 22 1.14 -6.88 6.07
N PHE A 23 0.94 -7.86 5.18
CA PHE A 23 -0.27 -8.68 5.17
C PHE A 23 -0.40 -9.53 6.45
N GLU A 24 0.67 -10.23 6.85
CA GLU A 24 0.68 -11.00 8.10
C GLU A 24 0.38 -10.13 9.34
N ALA A 25 0.89 -8.91 9.37
CA ALA A 25 0.62 -7.95 10.44
C ALA A 25 -0.87 -7.57 10.52
N VAL A 26 -1.63 -7.59 9.41
CA VAL A 26 -3.09 -7.38 9.47
C VAL A 26 -3.75 -8.48 10.29
N PHE A 27 -3.41 -9.75 10.06
CA PHE A 27 -4.00 -10.88 10.79
C PHE A 27 -3.63 -10.86 12.29
N VAL A 28 -2.38 -10.51 12.60
CA VAL A 28 -1.88 -10.58 13.98
C VAL A 28 -2.29 -9.36 14.81
N VAL A 29 -2.32 -8.17 14.20
CA VAL A 29 -2.50 -6.89 14.90
C VAL A 29 -3.86 -6.27 14.60
N SER A 30 -4.16 -6.04 13.32
CA SER A 30 -5.35 -5.29 12.90
C SER A 30 -6.63 -6.03 13.25
N ASP A 31 -6.70 -7.33 12.99
CA ASP A 31 -7.88 -8.14 13.29
C ASP A 31 -8.20 -8.15 14.79
N LYS A 32 -7.19 -8.41 15.64
CA LYS A 32 -7.35 -8.39 17.10
C LYS A 32 -7.82 -7.03 17.61
N LEU A 33 -7.22 -5.95 17.09
CA LEU A 33 -7.60 -4.59 17.46
C LEU A 33 -9.05 -4.30 17.04
N GLN A 34 -9.42 -4.66 15.81
CA GLN A 34 -10.75 -4.46 15.26
C GLN A 34 -11.82 -5.19 16.07
N GLN A 35 -11.59 -6.46 16.44
CA GLN A 35 -12.53 -7.21 17.29
C GLN A 35 -12.70 -6.59 18.69
N SER A 36 -11.70 -5.86 19.19
CA SER A 36 -11.78 -5.21 20.51
C SER A 36 -12.46 -3.84 20.48
N VAL A 37 -12.33 -3.08 19.39
CA VAL A 37 -12.80 -1.68 19.32
C VAL A 37 -14.10 -1.55 18.52
N VAL A 38 -14.21 -2.23 17.37
CA VAL A 38 -15.39 -2.14 16.50
C VAL A 38 -15.74 -3.51 15.90
N PRO A 39 -16.37 -4.40 16.69
CA PRO A 39 -16.75 -5.73 16.23
C PRO A 39 -17.71 -5.65 15.03
N GLY A 40 -17.55 -6.55 14.06
CA GLY A 40 -18.50 -6.72 12.94
C GLY A 40 -18.33 -5.76 11.76
N ILE A 41 -17.26 -4.96 11.71
CA ILE A 41 -16.87 -4.25 10.47
C ILE A 41 -16.02 -5.17 9.59
N ILE A 42 -15.95 -4.86 8.29
CA ILE A 42 -15.11 -5.54 7.30
C ILE A 42 -13.66 -5.64 7.76
N TYR A 43 -13.05 -6.79 7.50
CA TYR A 43 -11.66 -7.10 7.84
C TYR A 43 -10.66 -6.06 7.31
N GLY A 44 -9.69 -5.67 8.14
CA GLY A 44 -8.62 -4.74 7.75
C GLY A 44 -9.03 -3.26 7.69
N SER A 45 -10.24 -2.92 8.12
CA SER A 45 -10.76 -1.54 8.06
C SER A 45 -10.26 -0.62 9.18
N VAL A 46 -9.55 -1.15 10.18
CA VAL A 46 -8.92 -0.36 11.23
C VAL A 46 -7.47 -0.02 10.89
N LEU A 47 -6.65 -1.02 10.53
CA LEU A 47 -5.27 -0.83 10.10
C LEU A 47 -4.96 -1.75 8.91
N PHE A 48 -4.78 -1.18 7.72
CA PHE A 48 -4.34 -1.92 6.55
C PHE A 48 -2.90 -1.56 6.16
N PHE A 49 -1.94 -2.20 6.82
CA PHE A 49 -0.51 -1.99 6.57
C PHE A 49 -0.06 -2.19 5.11
N PRO A 50 -0.63 -3.13 4.32
CA PRO A 50 -0.24 -3.31 2.93
C PRO A 50 -0.37 -2.01 2.11
N HIS A 51 -1.32 -1.13 2.43
CA HIS A 51 -1.42 0.18 1.78
C HIS A 51 -0.15 1.02 1.95
N GLY A 52 0.40 1.09 3.16
CA GLY A 52 1.62 1.86 3.42
C GLY A 52 2.82 1.37 2.61
N VAL A 53 2.96 0.04 2.46
CA VAL A 53 4.02 -0.55 1.62
C VAL A 53 3.83 -0.18 0.15
N ARG A 54 2.58 -0.21 -0.36
CA ARG A 54 2.28 0.22 -1.74
C ARG A 54 2.68 1.67 -1.98
N VAL A 55 2.35 2.57 -1.03
CA VAL A 55 2.67 4.00 -1.12
C VAL A 55 4.19 4.22 -1.12
N LEU A 56 4.92 3.60 -0.18
CA LEU A 56 6.38 3.74 -0.10
C LEU A 56 7.08 3.12 -1.31
N ALA A 57 6.62 1.97 -1.79
CA ALA A 57 7.18 1.35 -3.00
C ALA A 57 6.91 2.21 -4.24
N ALA A 58 5.70 2.76 -4.39
CA ALA A 58 5.37 3.67 -5.48
C ALA A 58 6.20 4.95 -5.43
N TYR A 59 6.47 5.47 -4.22
CA TYR A 59 7.38 6.60 -4.04
C TYR A 59 8.82 6.27 -4.48
N LEU A 60 9.36 5.13 -4.05
CA LEU A 60 10.76 4.75 -4.32
C LEU A 60 11.01 4.28 -5.76
N PHE A 61 10.04 3.61 -6.36
CA PHE A 61 10.23 2.87 -7.61
C PHE A 61 9.26 3.27 -8.73
N GLY A 62 8.33 4.20 -8.47
CA GLY A 62 7.30 4.61 -9.44
C GLY A 62 6.45 3.43 -9.89
N TRP A 63 6.14 3.36 -11.18
CA TRP A 63 5.36 2.28 -11.79
C TRP A 63 5.97 0.88 -11.61
N ARG A 64 7.30 0.81 -11.43
CA ARG A 64 8.02 -0.46 -11.29
C ARG A 64 7.67 -1.18 -9.99
N SER A 65 7.21 -0.43 -8.99
CA SER A 65 6.67 -0.99 -7.74
C SER A 65 5.57 -2.01 -7.96
N ILE A 66 4.78 -1.86 -9.03
CA ILE A 66 3.74 -2.83 -9.40
C ILE A 66 4.38 -4.20 -9.61
N LEU A 67 5.42 -4.26 -10.45
CA LEU A 67 6.12 -5.52 -10.73
C LEU A 67 6.73 -6.15 -9.47
N TYR A 68 7.19 -5.30 -8.54
CA TYR A 68 7.81 -5.77 -7.29
C TYR A 68 6.82 -6.31 -6.27
N LEU A 69 5.57 -5.86 -6.31
CA LEU A 69 4.53 -6.21 -5.34
C LEU A 69 3.52 -7.24 -5.87
N VAL A 70 3.38 -7.36 -7.19
CA VAL A 70 2.47 -8.32 -7.85
C VAL A 70 2.59 -9.75 -7.33
N PRO A 71 3.78 -10.35 -7.12
CA PRO A 71 3.87 -11.75 -6.68
C PRO A 71 3.12 -12.01 -5.37
N ILE A 72 3.30 -11.11 -4.39
CA ILE A 72 2.65 -11.23 -3.09
C ILE A 72 1.19 -10.82 -3.16
N SER A 73 0.85 -9.76 -3.91
CA SER A 73 -0.54 -9.42 -4.21
C SER A 73 -1.31 -10.62 -4.77
N ALA A 74 -0.71 -11.38 -5.69
CA ALA A 74 -1.34 -12.55 -6.31
C ALA A 74 -1.54 -13.71 -5.32
N VAL A 75 -0.57 -13.93 -4.42
CA VAL A 75 -0.71 -14.92 -3.34
C VAL A 75 -1.92 -14.58 -2.48
N TYR A 76 -2.01 -13.38 -1.92
CA TYR A 76 -3.12 -13.00 -1.03
C TYR A 76 -4.46 -12.80 -1.75
N ALA A 77 -4.45 -12.45 -3.03
CA ALA A 77 -5.65 -12.39 -3.86
C ALA A 77 -6.27 -13.77 -4.14
N GLY A 78 -5.46 -14.82 -4.17
CA GLY A 78 -5.86 -16.17 -4.55
C GLY A 78 -6.17 -17.12 -3.40
N LEU A 79 -6.06 -16.69 -2.14
CA LEU A 79 -6.23 -17.59 -0.98
C LEU A 79 -7.70 -18.04 -0.82
N GLY A 80 -7.95 -19.34 -1.03
CA GLY A 80 -9.14 -20.05 -0.55
C GLY A 80 -10.43 -19.88 -1.36
N GLY A 81 -10.39 -19.22 -2.53
CA GLY A 81 -11.57 -18.93 -3.35
C GLY A 81 -11.76 -19.84 -4.56
N ASP A 82 -12.94 -19.75 -5.19
CA ASP A 82 -13.19 -20.31 -6.52
C ASP A 82 -12.58 -19.43 -7.64
N ALA A 83 -12.68 -19.87 -8.89
CA ALA A 83 -12.07 -19.16 -10.02
C ALA A 83 -12.58 -17.71 -10.18
N ALA A 84 -13.87 -17.46 -9.90
CA ALA A 84 -14.47 -16.13 -10.00
C ALA A 84 -13.95 -15.20 -8.89
N THR A 85 -13.88 -15.71 -7.65
CA THR A 85 -13.34 -15.00 -6.50
C THR A 85 -11.86 -14.67 -6.68
N ILE A 86 -11.08 -15.62 -7.19
CA ILE A 86 -9.65 -15.40 -7.49
C ILE A 86 -9.49 -14.30 -8.54
N LEU A 87 -10.29 -14.33 -9.61
CA LEU A 87 -10.21 -13.30 -10.66
C LEU A 87 -10.55 -11.91 -10.10
N GLN A 88 -11.63 -11.80 -9.31
CA GLN A 88 -12.00 -10.54 -8.67
C GLN A 88 -10.90 -10.05 -7.72
N GLY A 89 -10.32 -10.95 -6.90
CA GLY A 89 -9.21 -10.65 -6.02
C GLY A 89 -7.97 -10.14 -6.77
N LEU A 90 -7.62 -10.77 -7.90
CA LEU A 90 -6.49 -10.35 -8.73
C LEU A 90 -6.73 -8.97 -9.37
N VAL A 91 -7.95 -8.70 -9.85
CA VAL A 91 -8.33 -7.39 -10.38
C VAL A 91 -8.20 -6.31 -9.30
N LEU A 92 -8.72 -6.58 -8.10
CA LEU A 92 -8.62 -5.65 -6.97
C LEU A 92 -7.17 -5.44 -6.54
N ALA A 93 -6.37 -6.51 -6.47
CA ALA A 93 -4.98 -6.45 -6.06
C ALA A 93 -4.13 -5.65 -7.08
N LEU A 94 -4.36 -5.83 -8.38
CA LEU A 94 -3.69 -5.03 -9.41
C LEU A 94 -4.16 -3.58 -9.40
N GLY A 95 -5.48 -3.35 -9.36
CA GLY A 95 -6.05 -2.01 -9.29
C GLY A 95 -5.58 -1.24 -8.06
N SER A 96 -5.43 -1.92 -6.93
CA SER A 96 -4.83 -1.44 -5.68
C SER A 96 -3.40 -0.94 -5.83
N LEU A 97 -2.56 -1.64 -6.60
CA LEU A 97 -1.18 -1.23 -6.89
C LEU A 97 -1.16 -0.03 -7.83
N VAL A 98 -1.99 -0.09 -8.89
CA VAL A 98 -2.13 0.99 -9.87
C VAL A 98 -2.64 2.27 -9.23
N ALA A 99 -3.61 2.19 -8.31
CA ALA A 99 -4.17 3.34 -7.59
C ALA A 99 -3.08 4.15 -6.86
N CYS A 100 -2.14 3.48 -6.20
CA CYS A 100 -1.04 4.16 -5.51
C CYS A 100 -0.10 4.85 -6.49
N VAL A 101 0.27 4.19 -7.60
CA VAL A 101 1.11 4.81 -8.63
C VAL A 101 0.40 6.01 -9.26
N LEU A 102 -0.86 5.85 -9.65
CA LEU A 102 -1.67 6.92 -10.23
C LEU A 102 -1.83 8.11 -9.28
N ALA A 103 -1.88 7.88 -7.97
CA ALA A 103 -1.93 8.98 -7.01
C ALA A 103 -0.70 9.90 -7.13
N PHE A 104 0.50 9.32 -7.23
CA PHE A 104 1.71 10.12 -7.46
C PHE A 104 1.72 10.77 -8.85
N GLU A 105 1.30 10.06 -9.90
CA GLU A 105 1.21 10.60 -11.27
C GLU A 105 0.28 11.82 -11.34
N VAL A 106 -0.93 11.70 -10.79
CA VAL A 106 -1.94 12.76 -10.82
C VAL A 106 -1.50 13.95 -9.98
N LEU A 107 -1.10 13.73 -8.73
CA LEU A 107 -0.72 14.83 -7.85
C LEU A 107 0.52 15.59 -8.36
N SER A 108 1.49 14.89 -8.94
CA SER A 108 2.67 15.54 -9.52
C SER A 108 2.33 16.35 -10.77
N ARG A 109 1.38 15.89 -11.58
CA ARG A 109 0.94 16.60 -12.79
C ARG A 109 0.22 17.93 -12.50
N PHE A 110 -0.35 18.06 -11.31
CA PHE A 110 -1.01 19.29 -10.85
C PHE A 110 -0.14 20.10 -9.86
N ASP A 111 1.17 19.82 -9.81
CA ASP A 111 2.13 20.50 -8.94
C ASP A 111 1.79 20.45 -7.43
N PHE A 112 0.98 19.48 -7.00
CA PHE A 112 0.68 19.26 -5.59
C PHE A 112 1.82 18.55 -4.84
N ILE A 113 2.63 17.78 -5.55
CA ILE A 113 3.82 17.10 -5.01
C ILE A 113 5.00 17.22 -5.97
N GLU A 114 6.19 17.40 -5.41
CA GLU A 114 7.44 17.37 -6.17
C GLU A 114 7.84 15.93 -6.46
N ARG A 115 8.13 15.62 -7.73
CA ARG A 115 8.41 14.26 -8.19
C ARG A 115 9.89 14.01 -8.47
N ASN A 116 10.76 15.00 -8.32
CA ASN A 116 12.16 14.81 -8.66
C ASN A 116 12.90 13.94 -7.62
N TYR A 117 12.67 12.62 -7.68
CA TYR A 117 13.15 11.59 -6.75
C TYR A 117 14.67 11.58 -6.54
N LEU A 118 15.42 12.13 -7.51
CA LEU A 118 16.88 12.15 -7.52
C LEU A 118 17.47 13.53 -7.15
N ALA A 119 16.66 14.59 -7.17
CA ALA A 119 17.11 15.95 -6.87
C ALA A 119 16.59 16.48 -5.53
N VAL A 120 15.39 16.06 -5.10
CA VAL A 120 14.73 16.58 -3.90
C VAL A 120 14.07 15.43 -3.14
N SER A 121 14.42 15.26 -1.86
CA SER A 121 13.68 14.35 -0.97
C SER A 121 12.25 14.84 -0.82
N ILE A 122 11.26 13.97 -1.04
CA ILE A 122 9.87 14.34 -0.82
C ILE A 122 9.64 14.71 0.65
N ASP A 123 8.86 15.75 0.91
CA ASP A 123 8.41 16.04 2.28
C ASP A 123 7.39 14.98 2.73
N TRP A 124 7.40 14.66 4.02
CA TRP A 124 6.49 13.65 4.58
C TRP A 124 5.02 14.03 4.40
N LYS A 125 4.68 15.32 4.32
CA LYS A 125 3.32 15.79 4.04
C LYS A 125 2.86 15.40 2.64
N SER A 126 3.76 15.46 1.66
CA SER A 126 3.46 15.04 0.28
C SER A 126 3.27 13.53 0.19
N LEU A 127 4.02 12.74 0.99
CA LEU A 127 3.75 11.30 1.15
C LEU A 127 2.38 11.05 1.78
N VAL A 128 2.02 11.80 2.83
CA VAL A 128 0.70 11.71 3.47
C VAL A 128 -0.42 12.02 2.47
N LEU A 129 -0.27 13.09 1.67
CA LEU A 129 -1.22 13.46 0.63
C LEU A 129 -1.35 12.37 -0.44
N ALA A 130 -0.23 11.86 -0.95
CA ALA A 130 -0.23 10.82 -1.97
C ALA A 130 -0.81 9.50 -1.45
N GLY A 131 -0.51 9.12 -0.21
CA GLY A 131 -1.11 7.95 0.43
C GLY A 131 -2.62 8.11 0.63
N ALA A 132 -3.07 9.25 1.15
CA ALA A 132 -4.51 9.51 1.30
C ALA A 132 -5.25 9.50 -0.05
N PHE A 133 -4.66 10.09 -1.09
CA PHE A 133 -5.25 10.09 -2.42
C PHE A 133 -5.26 8.67 -3.03
N GLY A 134 -4.20 7.89 -2.84
CA GLY A 134 -4.13 6.49 -3.24
C GLY A 134 -5.17 5.62 -2.52
N ALA A 135 -5.37 5.84 -1.21
CA ALA A 135 -6.40 5.18 -0.41
C ALA A 135 -7.80 5.51 -0.94
N MET A 136 -8.05 6.78 -1.30
CA MET A 136 -9.32 7.21 -1.87
C MET A 136 -9.60 6.52 -3.22
N MET A 137 -8.60 6.47 -4.10
CA MET A 137 -8.70 5.75 -5.38
C MET A 137 -8.93 4.24 -5.15
N ASN A 138 -8.28 3.66 -4.16
CA ASN A 138 -8.44 2.25 -3.80
C ASN A 138 -9.85 1.94 -3.27
N ALA A 139 -10.39 2.78 -2.38
CA ALA A 139 -11.75 2.64 -1.89
C ALA A 139 -12.78 2.83 -3.00
N ALA A 140 -12.57 3.80 -3.90
CA ALA A 140 -13.40 4.00 -5.07
C ALA A 140 -13.40 2.77 -5.99
N LEU A 141 -12.24 2.14 -6.21
CA LEU A 141 -12.14 0.90 -6.98
C LEU A 141 -13.04 -0.20 -6.39
N HIS A 142 -12.99 -0.44 -5.08
CA HIS A 142 -13.81 -1.47 -4.42
C HIS A 142 -15.31 -1.16 -4.55
N TYR A 143 -15.70 0.11 -4.42
CA TYR A 143 -17.09 0.54 -4.63
C TYR A 143 -17.54 0.35 -6.08
N THR A 144 -16.74 0.79 -7.06
CA THR A 144 -17.12 0.75 -8.49
C THR A 144 -17.19 -0.65 -9.08
N LEU A 145 -16.52 -1.62 -8.46
CA LEU A 145 -16.57 -3.02 -8.86
C LEU A 145 -17.65 -3.82 -8.10
N ASP A 146 -18.56 -3.13 -7.41
CA ASP A 146 -19.64 -3.71 -6.61
C ASP A 146 -19.15 -4.74 -5.57
N VAL A 147 -17.91 -4.59 -5.08
CA VAL A 147 -17.32 -5.46 -4.06
C VAL A 147 -17.77 -5.02 -2.67
N THR A 148 -17.95 -3.72 -2.49
CA THR A 148 -18.28 -3.10 -1.22
C THR A 148 -19.35 -2.01 -1.37
N ASP A 149 -20.22 -1.88 -0.38
CA ASP A 149 -21.11 -0.71 -0.29
C ASP A 149 -20.35 0.57 0.09
N ALA A 150 -21.05 1.70 0.16
CA ALA A 150 -20.44 2.99 0.49
C ALA A 150 -19.82 3.01 1.91
N ARG A 151 -20.45 2.35 2.89
CA ARG A 151 -19.97 2.31 4.27
C ARG A 151 -18.69 1.47 4.36
N ALA A 152 -18.71 0.32 3.72
CA ALA A 152 -17.60 -0.61 3.59
C ALA A 152 -16.39 0.04 2.90
N SER A 153 -16.62 0.76 1.80
CA SER A 153 -15.57 1.48 1.07
C SER A 153 -14.97 2.61 1.91
N GLY A 154 -15.80 3.32 2.68
CA GLY A 154 -15.33 4.30 3.67
C GLY A 154 -14.46 3.67 4.77
N ALA A 155 -14.81 2.46 5.22
CA ALA A 155 -14.02 1.72 6.20
C ALA A 155 -12.67 1.27 5.62
N ILE A 156 -12.61 0.84 4.36
CA ILE A 156 -11.37 0.54 3.64
C ILE A 156 -10.48 1.78 3.55
N PHE A 157 -11.05 2.92 3.17
CA PHE A 157 -10.32 4.19 3.09
C PHE A 157 -9.64 4.54 4.44
N VAL A 158 -10.39 4.46 5.54
CA VAL A 158 -9.87 4.74 6.88
C VAL A 158 -8.76 3.74 7.25
N GLY A 159 -8.98 2.45 7.02
CA GLY A 159 -7.99 1.41 7.28
C GLY A 159 -6.69 1.62 6.50
N ASP A 160 -6.79 1.98 5.22
CA ASP A 160 -5.65 2.29 4.35
C ASP A 160 -4.86 3.49 4.88
N VAL A 161 -5.54 4.59 5.21
CA VAL A 161 -4.89 5.82 5.72
C VAL A 161 -4.20 5.57 7.06
N LEU A 162 -4.87 4.92 8.02
CA LEU A 162 -4.30 4.61 9.33
C LEU A 162 -3.17 3.59 9.23
N GLY A 163 -3.33 2.56 8.40
CA GLY A 163 -2.31 1.56 8.13
C GLY A 163 -1.05 2.17 7.52
N PHE A 164 -1.21 3.09 6.57
CA PHE A 164 -0.09 3.85 6.02
C PHE A 164 0.58 4.75 7.04
N ALA A 165 -0.19 5.51 7.84
CA ALA A 165 0.37 6.34 8.89
C ALA A 165 1.25 5.52 9.85
N ALA A 166 0.81 4.32 10.23
CA ALA A 166 1.59 3.40 11.06
C ALA A 166 2.89 2.94 10.38
N VAL A 167 2.82 2.50 9.11
CA VAL A 167 4.01 2.07 8.34
C VAL A 167 5.01 3.22 8.17
N LEU A 168 4.52 4.44 7.91
CA LEU A 168 5.35 5.62 7.75
C LEU A 168 6.04 5.99 9.07
N ALA A 169 5.31 5.96 10.19
CA ALA A 169 5.89 6.21 11.52
C ALA A 169 6.98 5.19 11.88
N VAL A 170 6.74 3.89 11.66
CA VAL A 170 7.73 2.83 11.89
C VAL A 170 8.97 3.05 11.03
N SER A 171 8.78 3.40 9.76
CA SER A 171 9.88 3.68 8.83
C SER A 171 10.70 4.90 9.28
N MET A 172 10.05 5.99 9.69
CA MET A 172 10.73 7.16 10.22
C MET A 172 11.52 6.86 11.49
N LEU A 173 10.94 6.10 12.43
CA LEU A 173 11.63 5.68 13.65
C LEU A 173 12.85 4.82 13.34
N PHE A 174 12.70 3.85 12.43
CA PHE A 174 13.81 3.00 11.98
C PHE A 174 14.96 3.83 11.40
N PHE A 175 14.69 4.79 10.51
CA PHE A 175 15.73 5.65 9.95
C PHE A 175 16.36 6.61 10.97
N ARG A 176 15.58 7.07 11.96
CA ARG A 176 16.13 7.87 13.07
C ARG A 176 17.11 7.06 13.91
N LEU A 177 16.73 5.83 14.29
CA LEU A 177 17.59 4.93 15.06
C LEU A 177 18.88 4.60 14.30
N LEU A 178 18.79 4.33 12.99
CA LEU A 178 19.99 4.10 12.18
C LEU A 178 20.92 5.32 12.15
N ARG A 179 20.38 6.54 12.09
CA ARG A 179 21.19 7.77 12.12
C ARG A 179 21.85 8.01 13.48
N GLU A 180 21.26 7.52 14.57
CA GLU A 180 21.86 7.62 15.91
C GLU A 180 22.94 6.57 16.16
N LEU A 181 22.91 5.44 15.43
CA LEU A 181 23.83 4.32 15.60
C LEU A 181 25.09 4.39 14.71
N PHE A 182 25.06 5.16 13.62
CA PHE A 182 26.16 5.33 12.65
C PHE A 182 26.52 6.81 12.47
#